data_AF-A0A353N540-F1
#
_entry.id   AF-A0A353N540-F1
#
_cell.length_a   1.000
_cell.length_b   1.000
_cell.length_c   1.000
_cell.angle_alpha   90.00
_cell.angle_beta   90.00
_cell.angle_gamma   90.00
#
_symmetry.space_group_name_H-M   'P 1'
#
loop_
_entity.id
_entity.type
_entity.pdbx_description
1 polymer ?
#
loop_
_entity_poly.entity_id
_entity_poly.type
_entity_poly.pdbx_seq_one_letter_code
_entity_poly.pdbx_strand_id
1 'polypeptide(L)'
;LKEIDRLVAENQALEEKYEKEHERLAKREKELTEIYELLNGALNDFMHLESVAKLASLGDFIHRMEITVDQFGNVMKSRRI
;
A
#
# COMPACT_ATOMS: atom_id res chain seq x y z
N LEU A 1 -19.82 -39.86 -10.68
CA LEU A 1 -18.62 -39.80 -9.83
C LEU A 1 -17.55 -38.89 -10.44
N LYS A 2 -17.05 -39.16 -11.65
CA LYS A 2 -16.03 -38.31 -12.32
C LYS A 2 -16.31 -36.79 -12.37
N GLU A 3 -17.55 -36.38 -12.58
CA GLU A 3 -17.91 -34.95 -12.62
C GLU A 3 -17.87 -34.30 -11.22
N ILE A 4 -18.23 -35.05 -10.18
CA ILE A 4 -18.12 -34.60 -8.79
C ILE A 4 -16.64 -34.47 -8.42
N ASP A 5 -15.82 -35.44 -8.78
CA ASP A 5 -14.37 -35.41 -8.52
C ASP A 5 -13.70 -34.21 -9.22
N ARG A 6 -14.14 -33.90 -10.45
CA ARG A 6 -13.67 -32.74 -11.20
C ARG A 6 -14.06 -31.43 -10.51
N LEU A 7 -15.32 -31.30 -10.10
CA LEU A 7 -15.80 -30.10 -9.41
C LEU A 7 -15.11 -29.89 -8.06
N VAL A 8 -14.79 -30.97 -7.33
CA VAL A 8 -14.02 -30.89 -6.08
C VAL A 8 -12.61 -30.38 -6.34
N ALA A 9 -11.92 -30.89 -7.37
CA ALA A 9 -10.59 -30.42 -7.74
C ALA A 9 -10.60 -28.95 -8.21
N GLU A 10 -11.63 -28.54 -8.94
CA GLU A 10 -11.80 -27.15 -9.38
C GLU A 10 -12.06 -26.22 -8.19
N ASN A 11 -12.93 -26.61 -7.25
CA ASN A 11 -13.17 -25.84 -6.02
C ASN A 11 -11.89 -25.67 -5.20
N GLN A 12 -11.10 -26.74 -5.01
CA GLN A 12 -9.82 -26.65 -4.31
C GLN A 12 -8.86 -25.67 -5.00
N ALA A 13 -8.73 -25.77 -6.33
CA ALA A 13 -7.87 -24.87 -7.09
C ALA A 13 -8.36 -23.40 -7.06
N LEU A 14 -9.68 -23.18 -7.01
CA LEU A 14 -10.26 -21.85 -6.86
C LEU A 14 -10.05 -21.29 -5.45
N GLU A 15 -10.17 -22.12 -4.42
CA GLU A 15 -9.96 -21.75 -3.03
C GLU A 15 -8.48 -21.39 -2.78
N GLU A 16 -7.54 -22.18 -3.30
CA GLU A 16 -6.11 -21.85 -3.24
C GLU A 16 -5.78 -20.53 -3.94
N LYS A 17 -6.39 -20.26 -5.10
CA LYS A 17 -6.21 -18.98 -5.81
C LYS A 17 -6.82 -17.83 -5.03
N TYR A 18 -7.99 -18.04 -4.45
CA TYR A 18 -8.67 -17.03 -3.65
C TYR A 18 -7.83 -16.64 -2.44
N GLU A 19 -7.37 -17.62 -1.65
CA GLU A 19 -6.58 -17.36 -0.45
C GLU A 19 -5.26 -16.64 -0.80
N LYS A 20 -4.58 -17.08 -1.85
CA LYS A 20 -3.36 -16.41 -2.33
C LYS A 20 -3.60 -14.95 -2.72
N GLU A 21 -4.70 -14.67 -3.43
CA GLU A 21 -5.04 -13.31 -3.82
C GLU A 21 -5.52 -12.48 -2.63
N HIS A 22 -6.22 -13.08 -1.68
CA HIS A 22 -6.68 -12.46 -0.44
C HIS A 22 -5.49 -12.04 0.43
N GLU A 23 -4.54 -12.94 0.70
CA GLU A 23 -3.30 -12.63 1.43
C GLU A 23 -2.50 -11.51 0.75
N ARG A 24 -2.42 -11.55 -0.58
CA ARG A 24 -1.74 -10.52 -1.38
C ARG A 24 -2.41 -9.15 -1.24
N LEU A 25 -3.74 -9.10 -1.25
CA LEU A 25 -4.49 -7.86 -1.06
C LEU A 25 -4.37 -7.34 0.36
N ALA A 26 -4.49 -8.20 1.37
CA ALA A 26 -4.33 -7.83 2.78
C ALA A 26 -2.94 -7.22 3.06
N LYS A 27 -1.88 -7.80 2.48
CA LYS A 27 -0.53 -7.23 2.58
C LYS A 27 -0.44 -5.82 1.97
N ARG A 28 -1.04 -5.62 0.79
CA ARG A 28 -1.05 -4.31 0.12
C ARG A 28 -1.87 -3.28 0.88
N GLU A 29 -3.01 -3.68 1.41
CA GLU A 29 -3.85 -2.80 2.24
C GLU A 29 -3.06 -2.30 3.44
N LYS A 30 -2.31 -3.20 4.10
CA LYS A 30 -1.42 -2.83 5.20
C LYS A 30 -0.32 -1.85 4.76
N GLU A 31 0.39 -2.15 3.67
CA GLU A 31 1.45 -1.27 3.14
C GLU A 31 0.91 0.12 2.76
N LEU A 32 -0.29 0.20 2.16
CA LEU A 32 -0.94 1.46 1.83
C LEU A 32 -1.35 2.26 3.08
N THR A 33 -1.82 1.56 4.12
CA THR A 33 -2.18 2.17 5.40
C THR A 33 -0.95 2.79 6.06
N GLU A 34 0.18 2.07 6.10
CA GLU A 34 1.44 2.57 6.66
C GLU A 34 1.95 3.81 5.91
N ILE A 35 1.87 3.81 4.57
CA ILE A 35 2.25 4.97 3.75
C ILE A 35 1.35 6.18 4.02
N TYR A 36 0.05 5.96 4.17
CA TYR A 36 -0.90 7.02 4.52
C TYR A 36 -0.59 7.63 5.88
N GLU A 37 -0.32 6.82 6.89
CA GLU A 37 0.04 7.29 8.23
C GLU A 37 1.33 8.13 8.22
N LEU A 38 2.35 7.71 7.45
CA LEU A 38 3.59 8.47 7.25
C LEU A 38 3.33 9.83 6.59
N LEU A 39 2.53 9.84 5.53
CA LEU A 39 2.16 11.06 4.81
C LEU A 39 1.43 12.05 5.74
N ASN A 40 0.44 11.53 6.47
CA ASN A 40 -0.38 12.32 7.37
C ASN A 40 0.44 12.86 8.55
N GLY A 41 1.33 12.05 9.13
CA GLY A 41 2.23 12.47 10.19
C GLY A 41 3.18 13.58 9.74
N ALA A 42 3.86 13.40 8.60
CA ALA A 42 4.78 14.40 8.07
C ALA A 42 4.08 15.73 7.74
N LEU A 43 2.86 15.68 7.18
CA LEU A 43 2.05 16.88 6.95
C LEU A 43 1.65 17.55 8.26
N ASN A 44 1.19 16.76 9.23
CA ASN A 44 0.76 17.28 10.52
C ASN A 44 1.92 17.98 11.25
N ASP A 45 3.10 17.36 11.28
CA ASP A 45 4.31 17.95 11.88
C ASP A 45 4.68 19.27 11.20
N PHE A 46 4.64 19.30 9.86
CA PHE A 46 4.90 20.53 9.10
C PHE A 46 3.88 21.63 9.43
N MET A 47 2.60 21.29 9.54
CA MET A 47 1.53 22.25 9.86
C MET A 47 1.64 22.84 11.27
N HIS A 48 2.25 22.12 12.22
CA HIS A 48 2.44 22.58 13.60
C HIS A 48 3.70 23.42 13.83
N LEU A 49 4.60 23.51 12.85
CA LEU A 49 5.79 24.37 12.95
C LEU A 49 5.45 25.87 12.99
N GLU A 50 6.26 26.66 13.70
CA GLU A 50 6.20 28.12 13.63
C GLU A 50 6.57 28.62 12.22
N SER A 51 6.05 29.78 11.81
CA SER A 51 6.14 30.27 10.42
C SER A 51 7.57 30.40 9.88
N VAL A 52 8.54 30.75 10.74
CA VAL A 52 9.96 30.86 10.34
C VAL A 52 10.61 29.48 10.21
N ALA A 53 10.28 28.55 11.11
CA ALA A 53 10.74 27.17 11.03
C ALA A 53 10.17 26.43 9.80
N LYS A 54 8.90 26.69 9.44
CA LYS A 54 8.26 26.16 8.22
C LYS A 54 9.01 26.52 6.94
N LEU A 55 9.46 27.77 6.80
CA LEU A 55 10.18 28.22 5.60
C LEU A 55 11.54 27.54 5.47
N ALA A 56 12.25 27.36 6.60
CA ALA A 56 13.54 26.68 6.60
C ALA A 56 13.41 25.17 6.33
N SER A 57 12.32 24.53 6.79
CA SER A 57 12.11 23.08 6.64
C SER A 57 11.29 22.68 5.41
N LEU A 58 10.86 23.63 4.58
CA LEU A 58 9.96 23.37 3.44
C LEU A 58 10.61 22.45 2.40
N GLY A 59 11.90 22.64 2.11
CA GLY A 59 12.64 21.78 1.17
C GLY A 59 12.69 20.32 1.63
N ASP A 60 13.02 20.10 2.90
CA ASP A 60 13.07 18.76 3.51
C ASP A 60 11.69 18.11 3.60
N PHE A 61 10.63 18.91 3.74
CA PHE A 61 9.26 18.43 3.71
C PHE A 61 8.86 17.97 2.29
N ILE A 62 9.11 18.80 1.26
CA ILE A 62 8.83 18.46 -0.14
C ILE A 62 9.54 17.17 -0.53
N HIS A 63 10.83 17.05 -0.20
CA HIS A 63 11.60 15.86 -0.52
C HIS A 63 11.04 14.58 0.14
N ARG A 64 10.58 14.67 1.40
CA ARG A 64 9.91 13.55 2.08
C ARG A 64 8.58 13.18 1.43
N MET A 65 7.83 14.16 0.92
CA MET A 65 6.60 13.91 0.16
C MET A 65 6.87 13.20 -1.15
N GLU A 66 7.89 13.62 -1.90
CA GLU A 66 8.28 12.96 -3.14
C GLU A 66 8.59 11.47 -2.91
N ILE A 67 9.40 11.15 -1.90
CA ILE A 67 9.76 9.76 -1.56
C ILE A 67 8.52 8.95 -1.18
N THR A 68 7.61 9.51 -0.38
CA THR A 68 6.42 8.82 0.12
C THR A 68 5.42 8.55 -1.02
N VAL A 69 5.28 9.49 -1.95
CA VAL A 69 4.47 9.32 -3.17
C VAL A 69 5.08 8.29 -4.11
N ASP A 70 6.41 8.24 -4.23
CA ASP A 70 7.08 7.21 -5.03
C ASP A 70 6.89 5.81 -4.44
N GLN A 71 6.96 5.67 -3.11
CA GLN A 71 6.67 4.41 -2.41
C GLN A 71 5.22 3.95 -2.65
N PHE A 72 4.25 4.87 -2.56
CA PHE A 72 2.87 4.60 -2.94
C PHE A 72 2.78 4.12 -4.40
N GLY A 73 3.45 4.82 -5.31
CA GLY A 73 3.51 4.47 -6.72
C GLY A 73 4.06 3.05 -6.95
N ASN A 74 5.04 2.61 -6.16
CA ASN A 74 5.62 1.27 -6.25
C ASN A 74 4.66 0.17 -5.77
N VAL A 75 3.95 0.40 -4.66
CA VAL A 75 2.90 -0.52 -4.17
C VAL A 75 1.80 -0.70 -5.22
N MET A 76 1.42 0.39 -5.90
CA MET A 76 0.41 0.36 -6.96
C MET A 76 0.92 -0.26 -8.28
N LYS A 77 2.19 -0.02 -8.66
CA LYS A 77 2.81 -0.51 -9.92
C LYS A 77 3.24 -1.97 -9.89
N SER A 78 3.26 -2.62 -8.72
CA SER A 78 3.45 -4.09 -8.55
C SER A 78 2.50 -4.96 -9.40
N ARG A 79 1.56 -4.35 -10.13
CA ARG A 79 0.62 -4.98 -11.08
C ARG A 79 1.17 -5.30 -12.48
N ARG A 80 2.33 -4.78 -12.91
CA ARG A 80 2.81 -5.02 -14.30
C ARG A 80 3.65 -6.30 -14.42
N ILE A 81 3.06 -7.47 -14.18
CA ILE A 81 3.37 -8.75 -14.85
C ILE A 81 2.09 -9.57 -14.90
#